data_AF-A0A920C468-F1
#
_entry.id   AF-A0A920C468-F1
#
_cell.length_a   1.000
_cell.length_b   1.000
_cell.length_c   1.000
_cell.angle_alpha   90.00
_cell.angle_beta   90.00
_cell.angle_gamma   90.00
#
_symmetry.space_group_name_H-M   'P 1'
#
loop_
_entity.id
_entity.type
_entity.pdbx_description
1 polymer ?
#
loop_
_entity_poly.entity_id
_entity_poly.type
_entity_poly.pdbx_seq_one_letter_code
_entity_poly.pdbx_strand_id
1 'polypeptide(L)'
;MSKTWKITLSYVIAFLLVCMIFLTISETFNTIHKWIYPDSQIKVKSIFLVICSAITIIFSTMALAREIRSNSDVVSLGTANIPNFMYHKDFEKHDSNDLKLIKENATLQSELQQQEEYNEKLLDELELKDNELVEVGYISDIFIRHHKNASRLVRSLLQLLHEGKPYWKWEFCNNVLDECVTILLEDRSDKSSTIYFINEQNELEMFAYNRIEFSSSRNRKFKKGEGFAGHIWKTGKTVLISNVSESIYFQGTHAPRHEYGSILGVPIKIGKDIVGVLCIQSEDINEFKEDDKRTVIFYADICALAHFYDKIANKRERV
;
A
#
# COMPACT_ATOMS: atom_id res chain seq x y z
N MET A 1 -36.94 32.56 33.57
CA MET A 1 -37.20 33.99 33.23
C MET A 1 -36.85 34.21 31.77
N SER A 2 -37.71 34.85 30.99
CA SER A 2 -37.40 35.20 29.60
C SER A 2 -36.27 36.24 29.53
N LYS A 3 -35.50 36.23 28.44
CA LYS A 3 -34.40 37.18 28.19
C LYS A 3 -34.86 38.64 28.31
N THR A 4 -36.04 38.95 27.78
CA THR A 4 -36.67 40.27 27.85
C THR A 4 -37.00 40.72 29.27
N TRP A 5 -37.39 39.79 30.14
CA TRP A 5 -37.71 40.09 31.54
C TRP A 5 -36.46 40.41 32.38
N LYS A 6 -35.34 39.72 32.13
CA LYS A 6 -34.07 40.03 32.80
C LYS A 6 -33.52 41.41 32.41
N ILE A 7 -33.72 41.79 31.13
CA ILE A 7 -33.39 43.13 30.61
C ILE A 7 -34.19 44.19 31.38
N THR A 8 -35.52 44.11 31.40
CA THR A 8 -36.36 45.13 32.03
C THR A 8 -36.08 45.25 33.53
N LEU A 9 -35.95 44.11 34.23
CA LEU A 9 -35.67 44.09 35.67
C LEU A 9 -34.33 44.75 36.01
N SER A 10 -33.28 44.52 35.20
CA SER A 10 -31.96 45.14 35.43
C SER A 10 -31.98 46.66 35.32
N TYR A 11 -32.74 47.23 34.38
CA TYR A 11 -32.88 48.67 34.24
C TYR A 11 -33.64 49.28 35.41
N VAL A 12 -34.70 48.61 35.89
CA VAL A 12 -35.49 49.07 37.05
C VAL A 12 -34.63 49.10 38.32
N ILE A 13 -33.88 48.03 38.59
CA ILE A 13 -33.02 47.95 39.78
C ILE A 13 -31.85 48.94 39.69
N ALA A 14 -31.21 49.05 38.53
CA ALA A 14 -30.14 50.02 38.32
C ALA A 14 -30.63 51.46 38.50
N PHE A 15 -31.84 51.78 38.01
CA PHE A 15 -32.43 53.10 38.16
C PHE A 15 -32.67 53.45 39.64
N LEU A 16 -33.24 52.51 40.41
CA LEU A 16 -33.47 52.70 41.84
C LEU A 16 -32.17 52.93 42.62
N LEU A 17 -31.12 52.15 42.33
CA LEU A 17 -29.81 52.31 42.97
C LEU A 17 -29.15 53.64 42.63
N VAL A 18 -29.14 54.02 41.34
CA VAL A 18 -28.59 55.31 40.90
C VAL A 18 -29.38 56.47 41.51
N CYS A 19 -30.71 56.40 41.53
CA CYS A 19 -31.54 57.40 42.20
C CYS A 19 -31.23 57.50 43.70
N MET A 20 -31.05 56.38 44.41
CA MET A 20 -30.71 56.40 45.83
C MET A 20 -29.35 57.07 46.08
N ILE A 21 -28.34 56.76 45.28
CA ILE A 21 -27.01 57.38 45.37
C ILE A 21 -27.08 58.89 45.05
N PHE A 22 -27.85 59.27 44.03
CA PHE A 22 -27.99 60.68 43.69
C PHE A 22 -28.79 61.46 44.75
N LEU A 23 -29.80 60.86 45.38
CA LEU A 23 -30.54 61.49 46.48
C LEU A 23 -29.65 61.72 47.70
N THR A 24 -28.80 60.76 48.07
CA THR A 24 -27.85 60.92 49.20
C THR A 24 -26.78 61.97 48.90
N ILE A 25 -26.27 62.03 47.66
CA ILE A 25 -25.33 63.07 47.23
C ILE A 25 -26.02 64.44 47.14
N SER A 26 -27.28 64.50 46.71
CA SER A 26 -28.03 65.76 46.58
C SER A 26 -28.35 66.37 47.95
N GLU A 27 -28.70 65.56 48.94
CA GLU A 27 -29.03 66.05 50.28
C GLU A 27 -27.79 66.54 51.03
N THR A 28 -26.66 65.84 50.87
CA THR A 28 -25.36 66.30 51.37
C THR A 28 -24.90 67.57 50.65
N PHE A 29 -25.08 67.67 49.33
CA PHE A 29 -24.76 68.86 48.55
C PHE A 29 -25.61 70.08 48.95
N ASN A 30 -26.92 69.92 49.14
CA ASN A 30 -27.81 71.01 49.54
C ASN A 30 -27.47 71.54 50.94
N THR A 31 -27.06 70.65 51.85
CA THR A 31 -26.61 70.99 53.21
C THR A 31 -25.31 71.80 53.17
N ILE A 32 -24.34 71.37 52.36
CA ILE A 32 -23.06 72.07 52.17
C ILE A 32 -23.26 73.42 51.46
N HIS A 33 -24.14 73.49 50.46
CA HIS A 33 -24.42 74.72 49.72
C HIS A 33 -25.08 75.79 50.60
N LYS A 34 -26.05 75.42 51.44
CA LYS A 34 -26.67 76.34 52.42
C LYS A 34 -25.67 76.89 53.44
N TRP A 35 -24.65 76.11 53.79
CA TRP A 35 -23.61 76.53 54.72
C TRP A 35 -22.64 77.55 54.10
N ILE A 36 -22.41 77.46 52.78
CA ILE A 36 -21.44 78.31 52.06
C ILE A 36 -22.08 79.57 51.47
N TYR A 37 -23.34 79.51 51.01
CA TYR A 37 -24.06 80.66 50.43
C TYR A 37 -25.47 80.78 51.02
N PRO A 38 -25.66 81.60 52.07
CA PRO A 38 -26.93 81.72 52.78
C PRO A 38 -28.04 82.39 51.96
N ASP A 39 -27.70 83.28 51.04
CA ASP A 39 -28.64 84.00 50.18
C ASP A 39 -28.24 83.85 48.70
N SER A 40 -28.97 83.01 47.97
CA SER A 40 -28.89 82.98 46.51
C SER A 40 -30.29 82.81 45.91
N GLN A 41 -30.72 83.80 45.12
CA GLN A 41 -31.92 83.69 44.29
C GLN A 41 -31.60 82.89 43.02
N ILE A 42 -32.47 81.92 42.73
CA ILE A 42 -32.31 80.90 41.70
C ILE A 42 -32.42 81.52 40.29
N LYS A 43 -31.40 81.35 39.44
CA LYS A 43 -31.39 81.76 38.01
C LYS A 43 -31.24 80.55 37.08
N VAL A 44 -31.61 80.73 35.81
CA VAL A 44 -31.59 79.80 34.63
C VAL A 44 -30.50 78.71 34.61
N LYS A 45 -29.33 78.94 35.21
CA LYS A 45 -28.29 77.90 35.42
C LYS A 45 -28.80 76.66 36.19
N SER A 46 -29.80 76.80 37.07
CA SER A 46 -30.38 75.68 37.81
C SER A 46 -31.14 74.70 36.92
N ILE A 47 -31.88 75.19 35.92
CA ILE A 47 -32.64 74.35 34.98
C ILE A 47 -31.67 73.53 34.12
N PHE A 48 -30.57 74.12 33.66
CA PHE A 48 -29.53 73.39 32.92
C PHE A 48 -28.88 72.29 33.75
N LEU A 49 -28.61 72.56 35.04
CA LEU A 49 -28.00 71.58 35.95
C LEU A 49 -28.91 70.38 36.22
N VAL A 50 -30.23 70.59 36.29
CA VAL A 50 -31.24 69.52 36.40
C VAL A 50 -31.31 68.67 35.14
N ILE A 51 -31.17 69.26 33.95
CA ILE A 51 -31.15 68.51 32.70
C ILE A 51 -29.87 67.66 32.60
N CYS A 52 -28.71 68.22 32.94
CA CYS A 52 -27.45 67.48 32.94
C CYS A 52 -27.45 66.34 33.98
N SER A 53 -28.00 66.55 35.17
CA SER A 53 -28.12 65.50 36.18
C SER A 53 -29.07 64.39 35.74
N ALA A 54 -30.20 64.72 35.12
CA ALA A 54 -31.12 63.74 34.55
C ALA A 54 -30.44 62.89 33.45
N ILE A 55 -29.67 63.51 32.54
CA ILE A 55 -28.91 62.79 31.51
C ILE A 55 -27.87 61.86 32.14
N THR A 56 -27.19 62.33 33.20
CA THR A 56 -26.15 61.55 33.91
C THR A 56 -26.74 60.36 34.63
N ILE A 57 -27.93 60.52 35.23
CA ILE A 57 -28.69 59.43 35.86
C ILE A 57 -29.08 58.38 34.82
N ILE A 58 -29.58 58.81 33.65
CA ILE A 58 -29.95 57.87 32.57
C ILE A 58 -28.72 57.09 32.10
N PHE A 59 -27.60 57.78 31.83
CA PHE A 59 -26.37 57.13 31.36
C PHE A 59 -25.79 56.16 32.40
N SER A 60 -25.72 56.59 33.66
CA SER A 60 -25.26 55.76 34.78
C SER A 60 -26.16 54.53 34.99
N THR A 61 -27.48 54.71 34.86
CA THR A 61 -28.47 53.62 34.91
C THR A 61 -28.24 52.63 33.79
N MET A 62 -27.98 53.10 32.57
CA MET A 62 -27.69 52.22 31.43
C MET A 62 -26.39 51.43 31.64
N ALA A 63 -25.33 52.08 32.14
CA ALA A 63 -24.05 51.44 32.43
C ALA A 63 -24.19 50.37 33.52
N LEU A 64 -24.82 50.72 34.65
CA LEU A 64 -25.02 49.80 35.78
C LEU A 64 -25.92 48.62 35.40
N ALA A 65 -27.02 48.85 34.67
CA ALA A 65 -27.90 47.78 34.20
C ALA A 65 -27.18 46.82 33.25
N ARG A 66 -26.20 47.29 32.48
CA ARG A 66 -25.37 46.46 31.61
C ARG A 66 -24.48 45.55 32.44
N GLU A 67 -23.77 46.12 33.41
CA GLU A 67 -22.85 45.41 34.29
C GLU A 67 -23.53 44.31 35.12
N ILE A 68 -24.70 44.62 35.70
CA ILE A 68 -25.51 43.67 36.47
C ILE A 68 -25.92 42.45 35.65
N ARG A 69 -26.10 42.58 34.33
CA ARG A 69 -26.54 41.46 33.47
C ARG A 69 -25.39 40.63 32.93
N SER A 70 -24.20 41.22 32.80
CA SER A 70 -23.00 40.54 32.30
C SER A 70 -22.24 39.82 33.40
N ASN A 71 -22.38 40.21 34.67
CA ASN A 71 -21.65 39.60 35.77
C ASN A 71 -22.40 38.37 36.35
N SER A 72 -21.73 37.21 36.38
CA SER A 72 -22.25 35.96 36.95
C SER A 72 -22.05 35.82 38.46
N ASP A 73 -21.30 36.74 39.08
CA ASP A 73 -20.91 36.64 40.48
C ASP A 73 -22.12 36.73 41.43
N VAL A 74 -22.00 36.04 42.57
CA VAL A 74 -22.98 36.13 43.66
C VAL A 74 -22.88 37.48 44.35
N VAL A 75 -24.01 38.11 44.64
CA VAL A 75 -24.02 39.35 45.42
C VAL A 75 -24.02 38.98 46.90
N SER A 76 -22.94 39.32 47.60
CA SER A 76 -22.81 39.08 49.04
C SER A 76 -23.41 40.26 49.83
N LEU A 77 -24.43 39.97 50.64
CA LEU A 77 -25.03 40.93 51.58
C LEU A 77 -24.84 40.41 53.01
N GLY A 78 -23.83 40.91 53.71
CA GLY A 78 -23.47 40.41 55.04
C GLY A 78 -23.02 38.94 54.99
N THR A 79 -23.73 38.06 55.70
CA THR A 79 -23.43 36.61 55.73
C THR A 79 -24.20 35.79 54.68
N ALA A 80 -25.06 36.43 53.87
CA ALA A 80 -25.88 35.75 52.86
C ALA A 80 -25.34 35.99 51.44
N ASN A 81 -25.19 34.91 50.67
CA ASN A 81 -24.85 34.95 49.24
C ASN A 81 -26.10 34.76 48.40
N ILE A 82 -26.49 35.79 47.66
CA ILE A 82 -27.68 35.76 46.81
C ILE A 82 -27.21 35.60 45.35
N PRO A 83 -27.68 34.55 44.62
CA PRO A 83 -27.30 34.38 43.22
C PRO A 83 -27.88 35.51 42.37
N ASN A 84 -27.11 35.99 41.40
CA ASN A 84 -27.56 37.05 40.49
C ASN A 84 -28.61 36.51 39.50
N PHE A 85 -29.90 36.65 39.85
CA PHE A 85 -31.01 36.22 39.01
C PHE A 85 -31.13 36.96 37.67
N MET A 86 -30.43 38.09 37.51
CA MET A 86 -30.44 38.92 36.30
C MET A 86 -29.36 38.55 35.28
N TYR A 87 -28.39 37.71 35.65
CA TYR A 87 -27.35 37.22 34.75
C TYR A 87 -27.90 36.36 33.61
N HIS A 88 -27.31 36.45 32.41
CA HIS A 88 -27.56 35.53 31.30
C HIS A 88 -26.31 35.37 30.43
N LYS A 89 -25.98 34.13 30.04
CA LYS A 89 -24.78 33.78 29.26
C LYS A 89 -24.61 34.60 27.97
N ASP A 90 -25.68 34.84 27.22
CA ASP A 90 -25.65 35.70 26.03
C ASP A 90 -25.21 37.17 26.24
N PHE A 91 -25.19 37.68 27.48
CA PHE A 91 -24.72 39.05 27.80
C PHE A 91 -23.29 39.07 28.33
N GLU A 92 -22.65 37.90 28.42
CA GLU A 92 -21.23 37.75 28.73
C GLU A 92 -20.42 38.41 27.61
N LYS A 93 -19.46 39.25 27.99
CA LYS A 93 -18.69 40.06 27.05
C LYS A 93 -17.57 39.18 26.48
N HIS A 94 -17.82 38.48 25.38
CA HIS A 94 -16.76 37.76 24.67
C HIS A 94 -15.73 38.76 24.15
N ASP A 95 -14.48 38.62 24.57
CA ASP A 95 -13.41 39.51 24.10
C ASP A 95 -13.19 39.25 22.60
N SER A 96 -12.85 40.28 21.82
CA SER A 96 -12.61 40.12 20.38
C SER A 96 -11.56 39.05 20.04
N ASN A 97 -10.66 38.79 21.00
CA ASN A 97 -9.67 37.71 20.94
C ASN A 97 -10.30 36.31 20.99
N ASP A 98 -11.38 36.11 21.75
CA ASP A 98 -12.04 34.81 21.89
C ASP A 98 -12.69 34.36 20.57
N LEU A 99 -13.34 35.29 19.85
CA LEU A 99 -13.91 34.98 18.53
C LEU A 99 -12.83 34.67 17.48
N LYS A 100 -11.66 35.29 17.58
CA LYS A 100 -10.52 34.99 16.70
C LYS A 100 -9.98 33.59 17.00
N LEU A 101 -9.81 33.25 18.28
CA LEU A 101 -9.36 31.92 18.72
C LEU A 101 -10.34 30.81 18.33
N ILE A 102 -11.65 31.06 18.38
CA ILE A 102 -12.66 30.07 17.93
C ILE A 102 -12.54 29.81 16.42
N LYS A 103 -12.36 30.87 15.62
CA LYS A 103 -12.16 30.72 14.17
C LYS A 103 -10.86 29.99 13.84
N GLU A 104 -9.77 30.35 14.53
CA GLU A 104 -8.47 29.71 14.34
C GLU A 104 -8.50 28.23 14.71
N ASN A 105 -9.15 27.86 15.81
CA ASN A 105 -9.36 26.45 16.16
C ASN A 105 -10.19 25.70 15.11
N ALA A 106 -11.24 26.31 14.56
CA ALA A 106 -12.03 25.69 13.50
C ALA A 106 -11.20 25.46 12.22
N THR A 107 -10.35 26.42 11.85
CA THR A 107 -9.42 26.27 10.72
C THR A 107 -8.40 25.15 10.99
N LEU A 108 -7.77 25.16 12.17
CA LEU A 108 -6.79 24.14 12.56
C LEU A 108 -7.42 22.73 12.58
N GLN A 109 -8.67 22.60 13.01
CA GLN A 109 -9.39 21.31 12.96
C GLN A 109 -9.61 20.84 11.52
N SER A 110 -9.96 21.75 10.61
CA SER A 110 -10.09 21.41 9.19
C SER A 110 -8.74 21.01 8.56
N GLU A 111 -7.66 21.71 8.91
CA GLU A 111 -6.31 21.38 8.43
C GLU A 111 -5.85 20.02 8.97
N LEU A 112 -6.09 19.75 10.27
CA LEU A 112 -5.80 18.47 10.89
C LEU A 112 -6.56 17.33 10.18
N GLN A 113 -7.84 17.51 9.91
CA GLN A 113 -8.65 16.50 9.21
C GLN A 113 -8.13 16.24 7.78
N GLN A 114 -7.75 17.28 7.05
CA GLN A 114 -7.13 17.12 5.73
C GLN A 114 -5.79 16.38 5.81
N GLN A 115 -5.00 16.66 6.85
CA GLN A 115 -3.73 15.99 7.07
C GLN A 115 -3.91 14.52 7.46
N GLU A 116 -4.92 14.19 8.26
CA GLU A 116 -5.31 12.82 8.58
C GLU A 116 -5.72 12.04 7.33
N GLU A 117 -6.57 12.63 6.48
CA GLU A 117 -6.99 12.01 5.20
C GLU A 117 -5.80 11.82 4.25
N TYR A 118 -4.86 12.78 4.20
CA TYR A 118 -3.63 12.64 3.43
C TYR A 118 -2.74 11.51 3.95
N ASN A 119 -2.61 11.39 5.27
CA ASN A 119 -1.81 10.32 5.89
C ASN A 119 -2.42 8.93 5.64
N GLU A 120 -3.75 8.79 5.67
CA GLU A 120 -4.42 7.53 5.30
C GLU A 120 -4.12 7.15 3.85
N LYS A 121 -4.25 8.09 2.90
CA LYS A 121 -3.90 7.84 1.49
C LYS A 121 -2.44 7.44 1.30
N LEU A 122 -1.53 8.07 2.05
CA LEU A 122 -0.11 7.73 2.00
C LEU A 122 0.16 6.32 2.56
N LEU A 123 -0.55 5.92 3.61
CA LEU A 123 -0.46 4.56 4.16
C LEU A 123 -0.93 3.52 3.13
N ASP A 124 -2.06 3.75 2.47
CA ASP A 124 -2.55 2.87 1.40
C ASP A 124 -1.54 2.75 0.25
N GLU A 125 -0.93 3.87 -0.15
CA GLU A 125 0.12 3.87 -1.18
C GLU A 125 1.38 3.11 -0.73
N LEU A 126 1.78 3.24 0.52
CA LEU A 126 2.91 2.50 1.09
C LEU A 126 2.64 1.00 1.14
N GLU A 127 1.44 0.56 1.51
CA GLU A 127 1.06 -0.86 1.50
C GLU A 127 1.10 -1.45 0.09
N LEU A 128 0.59 -0.72 -0.91
CA LEU A 128 0.70 -1.12 -2.32
C LEU A 128 2.16 -1.24 -2.75
N LYS A 129 3.00 -0.27 -2.38
CA LYS A 129 4.44 -0.30 -2.69
C LYS A 129 5.17 -1.44 -2.01
N ASP A 130 4.81 -1.80 -0.78
CA ASP A 130 5.42 -2.92 -0.07
C ASP A 130 5.10 -4.25 -0.76
N ASN A 131 3.86 -4.45 -1.21
CA ASN A 131 3.48 -5.62 -2.01
C ASN A 131 4.26 -5.70 -3.34
N GLU A 132 4.41 -4.58 -4.05
CA GLU A 132 5.24 -4.51 -5.27
C GLU A 132 6.70 -4.89 -4.97
N LEU A 133 7.26 -4.41 -3.85
CA LEU A 133 8.64 -4.72 -3.45
C LEU A 133 8.82 -6.20 -3.10
N VAL A 134 7.84 -6.82 -2.45
CA VAL A 134 7.85 -8.27 -2.16
C VAL A 134 7.89 -9.07 -3.45
N GLU A 135 7.07 -8.71 -4.46
CA GLU A 135 7.08 -9.36 -5.76
C GLU A 135 8.43 -9.21 -6.48
N VAL A 136 9.01 -8.01 -6.45
CA VAL A 136 10.34 -7.74 -7.04
C VAL A 136 11.43 -8.55 -6.33
N GLY A 137 11.41 -8.61 -5.00
CA GLY A 137 12.35 -9.41 -4.20
C GLY A 137 12.28 -10.89 -4.57
N TYR A 138 11.07 -11.41 -4.70
CA TYR A 138 10.82 -12.78 -5.12
C TYR A 138 11.39 -13.10 -6.51
N ILE A 139 11.15 -12.23 -7.50
CA ILE A 139 11.70 -12.37 -8.86
C ILE A 139 13.24 -12.35 -8.83
N SER A 140 13.83 -11.47 -8.02
CA SER A 140 15.29 -11.37 -7.86
C SER A 140 15.90 -12.66 -7.31
N ASP A 141 15.27 -13.28 -6.30
CA ASP A 141 15.76 -14.53 -5.70
C ASP A 141 15.74 -15.71 -6.69
N ILE A 142 14.69 -15.79 -7.52
CA ILE A 142 14.60 -16.77 -8.60
C ILE A 142 15.73 -16.57 -9.60
N PHE A 143 15.97 -15.32 -10.02
CA PHE A 143 17.04 -15.00 -10.95
C PHE A 143 18.44 -15.35 -10.40
N ILE A 144 18.71 -15.01 -9.14
CA ILE A 144 19.97 -15.36 -8.45
C ILE A 144 20.15 -16.87 -8.41
N ARG A 145 19.10 -17.63 -8.10
CA ARG A 145 19.12 -19.10 -8.08
C ARG A 145 19.46 -19.66 -9.45
N HIS A 146 18.82 -19.18 -10.52
CA HIS A 146 19.12 -19.61 -11.88
C HIS A 146 20.56 -19.33 -12.28
N HIS A 147 21.08 -18.14 -11.96
CA HIS A 147 22.46 -17.78 -12.26
C HIS A 147 23.47 -18.69 -11.55
N LYS A 148 23.19 -19.04 -10.28
CA LYS A 148 24.02 -19.96 -9.51
C LYS A 148 23.96 -21.38 -10.06
N ASN A 149 22.78 -21.87 -10.43
CA ASN A 149 22.59 -23.20 -11.00
C ASN A 149 23.28 -23.32 -12.37
N ALA A 150 23.15 -22.31 -13.21
CA ALA A 150 23.87 -22.19 -14.47
C ALA A 150 25.39 -22.28 -14.28
N SER A 151 25.94 -21.50 -13.36
CA SER A 151 27.36 -21.52 -13.03
C SER A 151 27.83 -22.89 -12.52
N ARG A 152 26.99 -23.57 -11.73
CA ARG A 152 27.25 -24.94 -11.24
C ARG A 152 27.30 -25.95 -12.38
N LEU A 153 26.37 -25.87 -13.33
CA LEU A 153 26.32 -26.75 -14.50
C LEU A 153 27.56 -26.58 -15.39
N VAL A 154 27.98 -25.35 -15.67
CA VAL A 154 29.20 -25.11 -16.45
C VAL A 154 30.42 -25.72 -15.77
N ARG A 155 30.55 -25.54 -14.45
CA ARG A 155 31.64 -26.15 -13.67
C ARG A 155 31.57 -27.67 -13.69
N SER A 156 30.37 -28.25 -13.56
CA SER A 156 30.15 -29.69 -13.65
C SER A 156 30.53 -30.23 -15.03
N LEU A 157 30.17 -29.55 -16.12
CA LEU A 157 30.56 -29.93 -17.47
C LEU A 157 32.08 -29.97 -17.63
N LEU A 158 32.77 -28.91 -17.21
CA LEU A 158 34.24 -28.82 -17.31
C LEU A 158 34.92 -29.93 -16.50
N GLN A 159 34.43 -30.21 -15.29
CA GLN A 159 34.95 -31.29 -14.46
C GLN A 159 34.76 -32.66 -15.12
N LEU A 160 33.55 -32.94 -15.62
CA LEU A 160 33.24 -34.22 -16.26
C LEU A 160 34.03 -34.42 -17.56
N LEU A 161 34.24 -33.36 -18.34
CA LEU A 161 35.12 -33.37 -19.50
C LEU A 161 36.59 -33.63 -19.12
N HIS A 162 37.04 -33.06 -18.01
CA HIS A 162 38.41 -33.26 -17.51
C HIS A 162 38.64 -34.70 -17.01
N GLU A 163 37.65 -35.29 -16.32
CA GLU A 163 37.71 -36.66 -15.82
C GLU A 163 37.68 -37.71 -16.94
N GLY A 164 37.02 -37.42 -18.07
CA GLY A 164 37.03 -38.28 -19.25
C GLY A 164 36.34 -39.65 -19.07
N LYS A 165 35.42 -39.77 -18.10
CA LYS A 165 34.68 -41.03 -17.87
C LYS A 165 33.81 -41.41 -19.07
N PRO A 166 33.61 -42.69 -19.41
CA PRO A 166 32.83 -43.10 -20.59
C PRO A 166 31.38 -42.59 -20.64
N TYR A 167 30.76 -42.38 -19.48
CA TYR A 167 29.36 -41.95 -19.35
C TYR A 167 29.21 -40.47 -18.93
N TRP A 168 30.27 -39.67 -19.06
CA TRP A 168 30.30 -38.26 -18.63
C TRP A 168 29.14 -37.44 -19.18
N LYS A 169 28.75 -37.66 -20.45
CA LYS A 169 27.65 -36.94 -21.10
C LYS A 169 26.31 -37.31 -20.48
N TRP A 170 26.10 -38.58 -20.18
CA TRP A 170 24.88 -39.04 -19.53
C TRP A 170 24.78 -38.46 -18.12
N GLU A 171 25.86 -38.50 -17.34
CA GLU A 171 25.94 -37.89 -16.01
C GLU A 171 25.67 -36.38 -16.08
N PHE A 172 26.28 -35.69 -17.03
CA PHE A 172 26.05 -34.26 -17.25
C PHE A 172 24.59 -33.94 -17.60
N CYS A 173 23.98 -34.72 -18.51
CA CYS A 173 22.57 -34.53 -18.87
C CYS A 173 21.64 -34.76 -17.68
N ASN A 174 21.91 -35.73 -16.81
CA ASN A 174 21.15 -35.91 -15.57
C ASN A 174 21.30 -34.72 -14.63
N ASN A 175 22.52 -34.17 -14.47
CA ASN A 175 22.72 -32.95 -13.68
C ASN A 175 21.90 -31.76 -14.22
N VAL A 176 21.80 -31.63 -15.54
CA VAL A 176 20.95 -30.62 -16.18
C VAL A 176 19.47 -30.88 -15.90
N LEU A 177 19.01 -32.14 -16.01
CA LEU A 177 17.62 -32.50 -15.73
C LEU A 177 17.23 -32.33 -14.27
N ASP A 178 18.13 -32.60 -13.34
CA ASP A 178 17.95 -32.30 -11.92
C ASP A 178 17.76 -30.80 -11.72
N GLU A 179 18.60 -29.98 -12.35
CA GLU A 179 18.41 -28.53 -12.29
C GLU A 179 17.14 -28.06 -12.99
N CYS A 180 16.72 -28.69 -14.08
CA CYS A 180 15.45 -28.38 -14.74
C CYS A 180 14.25 -28.49 -13.80
N VAL A 181 14.25 -29.49 -12.92
CA VAL A 181 13.20 -29.69 -11.91
C VAL A 181 13.34 -28.68 -10.75
N THR A 182 14.50 -28.05 -10.56
CA THR A 182 14.69 -26.97 -9.57
C THR A 182 14.46 -25.56 -10.12
N ILE A 183 14.31 -25.39 -11.45
CA ILE A 183 14.02 -24.09 -12.08
C ILE A 183 12.70 -23.55 -11.56
N LEU A 184 11.70 -24.40 -11.36
CA LEU A 184 10.33 -23.96 -11.15
C LEU A 184 9.97 -23.85 -9.67
N LEU A 185 8.86 -23.17 -9.39
CA LEU A 185 8.44 -22.78 -8.05
C LEU A 185 8.18 -23.98 -7.13
N GLU A 186 8.52 -23.75 -5.86
CA GLU A 186 8.27 -24.46 -4.60
C GLU A 186 8.13 -25.99 -4.53
N ASP A 187 7.40 -26.66 -5.44
CA ASP A 187 7.22 -28.11 -5.40
C ASP A 187 7.99 -28.79 -6.55
N ARG A 188 8.82 -29.77 -6.20
CA ARG A 188 9.60 -30.58 -7.15
C ARG A 188 8.94 -31.91 -7.46
N SER A 189 7.88 -32.25 -6.74
CA SER A 189 7.31 -33.60 -6.76
C SER A 189 6.41 -33.85 -7.97
N ASP A 190 5.78 -32.81 -8.50
CA ASP A 190 4.87 -32.80 -9.66
C ASP A 190 5.60 -32.66 -11.02
N LYS A 191 6.92 -32.44 -11.00
CA LYS A 191 7.70 -32.08 -12.19
C LYS A 191 8.55 -33.23 -12.69
N SER A 192 8.56 -33.42 -14.00
CA SER A 192 9.45 -34.36 -14.68
C SER A 192 10.10 -33.73 -15.91
N SER A 193 11.26 -34.26 -16.30
CA SER A 193 12.05 -33.67 -17.36
C SER A 193 12.75 -34.73 -18.19
N THR A 194 13.06 -34.41 -19.44
CA THR A 194 13.56 -35.39 -20.43
C THR A 194 14.44 -34.74 -21.47
N ILE A 195 15.56 -35.38 -21.79
CA ILE A 195 16.38 -35.05 -22.95
C ILE A 195 16.25 -36.17 -23.97
N TYR A 196 15.85 -35.79 -25.18
CA TYR A 196 15.90 -36.63 -26.37
C TYR A 196 17.07 -36.22 -27.26
N PHE A 197 17.80 -37.18 -27.79
CA PHE A 197 18.75 -36.96 -28.89
C PHE A 197 18.31 -37.73 -30.12
N ILE A 198 18.69 -37.23 -31.30
CA ILE A 198 18.44 -37.94 -32.56
C ILE A 198 19.41 -39.11 -32.67
N ASN A 199 18.88 -40.32 -32.82
CA ASN A 199 19.67 -41.53 -33.01
C ASN A 199 20.05 -41.74 -34.49
N GLU A 200 20.78 -42.82 -34.78
CA GLU A 200 21.24 -43.14 -36.13
C GLU A 200 20.10 -43.47 -37.11
N GLN A 201 18.94 -43.91 -36.60
CA GLN A 201 17.74 -44.19 -37.37
C GLN A 201 16.90 -42.94 -37.66
N ASN A 202 17.41 -41.76 -37.31
CA ASN A 202 16.73 -40.47 -37.49
C ASN A 202 15.39 -40.42 -36.72
N GLU A 203 15.42 -40.87 -35.46
CA GLU A 203 14.33 -40.77 -34.50
C GLU A 203 14.83 -40.11 -33.22
N LEU A 204 13.97 -39.32 -32.57
CA LEU A 204 14.25 -38.83 -31.22
C LEU A 204 14.12 -39.98 -30.23
N GLU A 205 15.21 -40.27 -29.55
CA GLU A 205 15.30 -41.31 -28.53
C GLU A 205 15.66 -40.68 -27.18
N MET A 206 14.99 -41.15 -26.13
CA MET A 206 15.22 -40.66 -24.77
C MET A 206 16.64 -41.01 -24.33
N PHE A 207 17.44 -40.00 -24.02
CA PHE A 207 18.83 -40.16 -23.59
C PHE A 207 18.96 -40.05 -22.06
N ALA A 208 18.22 -39.13 -21.46
CA ALA A 208 18.17 -38.94 -20.02
C ALA A 208 16.75 -38.51 -19.61
N TYR A 209 16.36 -38.86 -18.38
CA TYR A 209 15.07 -38.49 -17.82
C TYR A 209 15.16 -38.32 -16.31
N ASN A 210 14.28 -37.50 -15.75
CA ASN A 210 14.08 -37.35 -14.33
C ASN A 210 12.60 -37.53 -14.00
N ARG A 211 12.28 -38.29 -12.94
CA ARG A 211 10.92 -38.55 -12.45
C ARG A 211 9.94 -39.07 -13.52
N ILE A 212 10.37 -40.02 -14.35
CA ILE A 212 9.49 -40.73 -15.30
C ILE A 212 9.34 -42.18 -14.86
N GLU A 213 8.22 -42.49 -14.24
CA GLU A 213 7.99 -43.79 -13.58
C GLU A 213 7.69 -44.92 -14.57
N PHE A 214 6.92 -44.65 -15.63
CA PHE A 214 6.52 -45.67 -16.59
C PHE A 214 7.58 -45.99 -17.65
N SER A 215 8.02 -47.25 -17.70
CA SER A 215 8.93 -47.79 -18.74
C SER A 215 8.42 -47.59 -20.16
N SER A 216 7.09 -47.63 -20.30
CA SER A 216 6.39 -47.44 -21.56
C SER A 216 6.52 -46.01 -22.09
N SER A 217 6.73 -45.02 -21.22
CA SER A 217 7.10 -43.65 -21.59
C SER A 217 8.58 -43.51 -21.91
N ARG A 218 9.45 -44.28 -21.26
CA ARG A 218 10.91 -44.28 -21.49
C ARG A 218 11.31 -44.81 -22.87
N ASN A 219 10.56 -45.78 -23.40
CA ASN A 219 10.85 -46.41 -24.69
C ASN A 219 10.21 -45.71 -25.89
N ARG A 220 9.58 -44.53 -25.70
CA ARG A 220 8.98 -43.81 -26.83
C ARG A 220 10.05 -43.21 -27.73
N LYS A 221 9.83 -43.35 -29.03
CA LYS A 221 10.60 -42.70 -30.09
C LYS A 221 9.67 -41.82 -30.90
N PHE A 222 10.19 -40.71 -31.40
CA PHE A 222 9.42 -39.76 -32.21
C PHE A 222 10.13 -39.47 -33.53
N LYS A 223 9.43 -39.58 -34.66
CA LYS A 223 9.97 -39.08 -35.93
C LYS A 223 9.80 -37.57 -36.03
N LYS A 224 10.47 -36.97 -37.01
CA LYS A 224 10.38 -35.53 -37.26
C LYS A 224 8.95 -35.14 -37.59
N GLY A 225 8.37 -34.27 -36.77
CA GLY A 225 6.99 -33.79 -36.88
C GLY A 225 5.95 -34.61 -36.10
N GLU A 226 6.34 -35.71 -35.46
CA GLU A 226 5.42 -36.57 -34.70
C GLU A 226 5.38 -36.22 -33.21
N GLY A 227 4.16 -36.10 -32.66
CA GLY A 227 3.95 -35.70 -31.28
C GLY A 227 4.57 -34.33 -30.94
N PHE A 228 4.64 -34.03 -29.64
CA PHE A 228 5.18 -32.75 -29.17
C PHE A 228 6.68 -32.59 -29.47
N ALA A 229 7.51 -33.56 -29.09
CA ALA A 229 8.97 -33.48 -29.30
C ALA A 229 9.34 -33.49 -30.79
N GLY A 230 8.69 -34.32 -31.61
CA GLY A 230 8.92 -34.33 -33.05
C GLY A 230 8.47 -33.04 -33.73
N HIS A 231 7.39 -32.39 -33.26
CA HIS A 231 6.99 -31.07 -33.76
C HIS A 231 8.06 -30.00 -33.50
N ILE A 232 8.64 -29.96 -32.29
CA ILE A 232 9.75 -29.06 -31.95
C ILE A 232 10.97 -29.36 -32.84
N TRP A 233 11.27 -30.63 -33.07
CA TRP A 233 12.34 -31.01 -33.99
C TRP A 233 12.05 -30.58 -35.45
N LYS A 234 10.80 -30.61 -35.89
CA LYS A 234 10.41 -30.14 -37.22
C LYS A 234 10.56 -28.63 -37.37
N THR A 235 10.09 -27.87 -36.38
CA THR A 235 9.99 -26.40 -36.46
C THR A 235 11.23 -25.67 -35.98
N GLY A 236 12.01 -26.29 -35.08
CA GLY A 236 13.12 -25.64 -34.38
C GLY A 236 12.69 -24.51 -33.45
N LYS A 237 11.42 -24.45 -33.08
CA LYS A 237 10.86 -23.43 -32.19
C LYS A 237 10.62 -24.01 -30.81
N THR A 238 10.94 -23.23 -29.78
CA THR A 238 10.52 -23.51 -28.40
C THR A 238 9.01 -23.40 -28.31
N VAL A 239 8.36 -24.38 -27.67
CA VAL A 239 6.90 -24.43 -27.51
C VAL A 239 6.58 -24.57 -26.03
N LEU A 240 5.75 -23.66 -25.54
CA LEU A 240 5.16 -23.68 -24.21
C LEU A 240 3.67 -23.97 -24.34
N ILE A 241 3.18 -24.96 -23.60
CA ILE A 241 1.77 -25.34 -23.57
C ILE A 241 1.31 -25.28 -22.12
N SER A 242 0.40 -24.34 -21.84
CA SER A 242 -0.10 -24.12 -20.48
C SER A 242 -1.23 -25.07 -20.09
N ASN A 243 -1.93 -25.66 -21.06
CA ASN A 243 -2.91 -26.72 -20.86
C ASN A 243 -2.73 -27.82 -21.92
N VAL A 244 -2.21 -28.98 -21.49
CA VAL A 244 -1.94 -30.13 -22.38
C VAL A 244 -3.22 -30.76 -22.92
N SER A 245 -4.32 -30.75 -22.16
CA SER A 245 -5.60 -31.35 -22.58
C SER A 245 -6.21 -30.67 -23.81
N GLU A 246 -5.86 -29.40 -24.05
CA GLU A 246 -6.31 -28.62 -25.20
C GLU A 246 -5.37 -28.74 -26.42
N SER A 247 -4.24 -29.44 -26.26
CA SER A 247 -3.19 -29.48 -27.28
C SER A 247 -3.39 -30.61 -28.29
N ILE A 248 -3.23 -30.27 -29.58
CA ILE A 248 -3.23 -31.24 -30.69
C ILE A 248 -2.03 -32.19 -30.66
N TYR A 249 -0.95 -31.85 -29.96
CA TYR A 249 0.29 -32.63 -29.95
C TYR A 249 0.23 -33.88 -29.06
N PHE A 250 -0.83 -33.99 -28.26
CA PHE A 250 -1.03 -35.03 -27.25
C PHE A 250 -2.26 -35.91 -27.54
N GLN A 251 -2.55 -36.13 -28.82
CA GLN A 251 -3.69 -36.95 -29.27
C GLN A 251 -3.23 -38.31 -29.82
N GLY A 252 -4.14 -39.29 -29.77
CA GLY A 252 -3.94 -40.63 -30.35
C GLY A 252 -2.75 -41.39 -29.73
N THR A 253 -1.89 -41.98 -30.56
CA THR A 253 -0.70 -42.74 -30.11
C THR A 253 0.35 -41.90 -29.39
N HIS A 254 0.25 -40.57 -29.47
CA HIS A 254 1.16 -39.62 -28.84
C HIS A 254 0.60 -39.02 -27.55
N ALA A 255 -0.61 -39.44 -27.13
CA ALA A 255 -1.18 -39.03 -25.85
C ALA A 255 -0.26 -39.42 -24.69
N PRO A 256 -0.09 -38.53 -23.69
CA PRO A 256 0.75 -38.83 -22.55
C PRO A 256 0.09 -39.97 -21.77
N ARG A 257 0.92 -40.86 -21.19
CA ARG A 257 0.43 -41.99 -20.37
C ARG A 257 0.31 -41.62 -18.89
N HIS A 258 0.70 -40.39 -18.58
CA HIS A 258 0.51 -39.68 -17.32
C HIS A 258 -0.25 -38.41 -17.67
N GLU A 259 -1.03 -37.90 -16.73
CA GLU A 259 -1.63 -36.58 -16.88
C GLU A 259 -0.55 -35.53 -16.63
N TYR A 260 -0.27 -34.72 -17.65
CA TYR A 260 0.53 -33.50 -17.51
C TYR A 260 -0.45 -32.34 -17.66
N GLY A 261 -0.38 -31.34 -16.78
CA GLY A 261 -1.17 -30.12 -16.92
C GLY A 261 -0.54 -29.15 -17.92
N SER A 262 0.80 -29.03 -17.87
CA SER A 262 1.55 -28.13 -18.73
C SER A 262 2.91 -28.70 -19.14
N ILE A 263 3.47 -28.21 -20.25
CA ILE A 263 4.77 -28.65 -20.77
C ILE A 263 5.50 -27.54 -21.53
N LEU A 264 6.81 -27.48 -21.32
CA LEU A 264 7.76 -26.65 -22.06
C LEU A 264 8.76 -27.53 -22.79
N GLY A 265 8.87 -27.34 -24.09
CA GLY A 265 9.81 -28.06 -24.95
C GLY A 265 10.73 -27.12 -25.71
N VAL A 266 12.03 -27.38 -25.63
CA VAL A 266 13.09 -26.56 -26.20
C VAL A 266 13.97 -27.41 -27.13
N PRO A 267 14.22 -26.96 -28.37
CA PRO A 267 15.15 -27.65 -29.27
C PRO A 267 16.60 -27.52 -28.79
N ILE A 268 17.35 -28.62 -28.81
CA ILE A 268 18.80 -28.63 -28.59
C ILE A 268 19.48 -28.42 -29.94
N LYS A 269 20.22 -27.32 -30.10
CA LYS A 269 20.74 -26.87 -31.40
C LYS A 269 22.27 -26.80 -31.44
N ILE A 270 22.87 -27.31 -32.51
CA ILE A 270 24.28 -27.10 -32.84
C ILE A 270 24.32 -26.34 -34.16
N GLY A 271 24.68 -25.05 -34.10
CA GLY A 271 24.59 -24.16 -35.25
C GLY A 271 23.14 -24.04 -35.74
N LYS A 272 22.88 -24.48 -36.99
CA LYS A 272 21.53 -24.47 -37.59
C LYS A 272 20.79 -25.81 -37.40
N ASP A 273 21.50 -26.84 -36.97
CA ASP A 273 20.96 -28.20 -36.89
C ASP A 273 20.36 -28.46 -35.52
N ILE A 274 19.19 -29.09 -35.50
CA ILE A 274 18.57 -29.59 -34.27
C ILE A 274 19.08 -30.99 -34.06
N VAL A 275 19.66 -31.25 -32.90
CA VAL A 275 20.27 -32.54 -32.55
C VAL A 275 19.51 -33.28 -31.46
N GLY A 276 18.54 -32.61 -30.82
CA GLY A 276 17.73 -33.16 -29.75
C GLY A 276 16.64 -32.19 -29.30
N VAL A 277 15.91 -32.59 -28.26
CA VAL A 277 14.85 -31.78 -27.63
C VAL A 277 14.90 -32.00 -26.12
N LEU A 278 14.87 -30.91 -25.36
CA LEU A 278 14.71 -30.90 -23.90
C LEU A 278 13.25 -30.59 -23.59
N CYS A 279 12.59 -31.44 -22.80
CA CYS A 279 11.22 -31.24 -22.33
C CYS A 279 11.19 -31.18 -20.81
N ILE A 280 10.35 -30.30 -20.28
CA ILE A 280 10.00 -30.23 -18.86
C ILE A 280 8.48 -30.14 -18.77
N GLN A 281 7.89 -30.94 -17.90
CA GLN A 281 6.45 -31.03 -17.71
C GLN A 281 6.09 -30.98 -16.22
N SER A 282 4.89 -30.47 -15.92
CA SER A 282 4.29 -30.43 -14.59
C SER A 282 2.89 -31.05 -14.65
N GLU A 283 2.44 -31.62 -13.55
CA GLU A 283 1.06 -32.08 -13.37
C GLU A 283 0.07 -30.90 -13.34
N ASP A 284 0.53 -29.70 -12.97
CA ASP A 284 -0.30 -28.50 -12.90
C ASP A 284 -0.39 -27.74 -14.24
N ILE A 285 -1.52 -27.06 -14.43
CA ILE A 285 -1.75 -26.14 -15.56
C ILE A 285 -1.09 -24.79 -15.30
N ASN A 286 -0.69 -24.08 -16.36
CA ASN A 286 -0.09 -22.73 -16.29
C ASN A 286 1.17 -22.61 -15.40
N GLU A 287 1.89 -23.71 -15.17
CA GLU A 287 3.05 -23.71 -14.25
C GLU A 287 4.26 -22.93 -14.79
N PHE A 288 4.49 -22.99 -16.11
CA PHE A 288 5.67 -22.39 -16.73
C PHE A 288 5.43 -20.97 -17.25
N LYS A 289 6.37 -20.07 -16.98
CA LYS A 289 6.39 -18.67 -17.43
C LYS A 289 7.47 -18.43 -18.49
N GLU A 290 7.47 -17.24 -19.09
CA GLU A 290 8.47 -16.85 -20.10
C GLU A 290 9.90 -16.75 -19.53
N ASP A 291 10.06 -16.50 -18.23
CA ASP A 291 11.37 -16.49 -17.59
C ASP A 291 11.97 -17.90 -17.47
N ASP A 292 11.14 -18.89 -17.14
CA ASP A 292 11.53 -20.31 -17.12
C ASP A 292 12.03 -20.74 -18.49
N LYS A 293 11.32 -20.32 -19.55
CA LYS A 293 11.71 -20.58 -20.93
C LYS A 293 13.12 -20.09 -21.25
N ARG A 294 13.53 -18.92 -20.76
CA ARG A 294 14.89 -18.40 -20.96
C ARG A 294 15.93 -19.30 -20.28
N THR A 295 15.66 -19.72 -19.04
CA THR A 295 16.54 -20.62 -18.27
C THR A 295 16.67 -21.99 -18.94
N VAL A 296 15.56 -22.56 -19.42
CA VAL A 296 15.54 -23.87 -20.08
C VAL A 296 16.24 -23.83 -21.45
N ILE A 297 16.12 -22.72 -22.19
CA ILE A 297 16.90 -22.48 -23.41
C ILE A 297 18.40 -22.55 -23.11
N PHE A 298 18.86 -21.86 -22.07
CA PHE A 298 20.26 -21.91 -21.67
C PHE A 298 20.72 -23.35 -21.30
N TYR A 299 19.89 -24.12 -20.61
CA TYR A 299 20.20 -25.52 -20.31
C TYR A 299 20.26 -26.40 -21.56
N ALA A 300 19.33 -26.21 -22.50
CA ALA A 300 19.37 -26.89 -23.80
C ALA A 300 20.65 -26.56 -24.58
N ASP A 301 21.11 -25.31 -24.54
CA ASP A 301 22.35 -24.87 -25.19
C ASP A 301 23.59 -25.55 -24.58
N ILE A 302 23.66 -25.69 -23.25
CA ILE A 302 24.78 -26.42 -22.63
C ILE A 302 24.70 -27.92 -22.95
N CYS A 303 23.51 -28.52 -23.01
CA CYS A 303 23.35 -29.89 -23.50
C CYS A 303 23.83 -30.03 -24.95
N ALA A 304 23.59 -29.04 -25.80
CA ALA A 304 24.09 -29.03 -27.17
C ALA A 304 25.62 -29.01 -27.20
N LEU A 305 26.25 -28.20 -26.36
CA LEU A 305 27.70 -28.13 -26.22
C LEU A 305 28.27 -29.49 -25.80
N ALA A 306 27.69 -30.12 -24.76
CA ALA A 306 28.11 -31.45 -24.31
C ALA A 306 27.95 -32.50 -25.44
N HIS A 307 26.82 -32.48 -26.16
CA HIS A 307 26.61 -33.39 -27.28
C HIS A 307 27.59 -33.16 -28.43
N PHE A 308 27.93 -31.91 -28.71
CA PHE A 308 28.91 -31.54 -29.72
C PHE A 308 30.30 -32.08 -29.39
N TYR A 309 30.77 -31.88 -28.15
CA TYR A 309 32.07 -32.39 -27.68
C TYR A 309 32.14 -33.92 -27.76
N ASP A 310 31.11 -34.62 -27.31
CA ASP A 310 30.98 -36.08 -27.41
C ASP A 310 31.12 -36.56 -28.87
N LYS A 311 30.43 -35.92 -29.82
CA LYS A 311 30.56 -36.26 -31.25
C LYS A 311 31.97 -36.02 -31.80
N ILE A 312 32.65 -34.95 -31.38
CA ILE A 312 34.01 -34.66 -31.85
C ILE A 312 35.02 -35.66 -31.28
N ALA A 313 34.93 -35.98 -29.99
CA ALA A 313 35.81 -36.95 -29.33
C ALA A 313 35.70 -38.32 -30.01
N ASN A 314 34.46 -38.82 -30.18
CA ASN A 314 34.19 -40.10 -30.85
C ASN A 314 34.66 -40.13 -32.32
N LYS A 315 34.69 -38.97 -33.00
CA LYS A 315 35.22 -38.88 -34.37
C LYS A 315 36.74 -38.94 -34.41
N ARG A 316 37.44 -38.39 -33.41
CA ARG A 316 38.91 -38.43 -33.31
C ARG A 316 39.43 -39.83 -33.00
N GLU A 317 38.71 -40.62 -32.22
CA GLU A 317 39.09 -42.01 -31.90
C GLU A 317 38.91 -42.98 -33.08
N ARG A 318 38.15 -42.60 -34.12
CA ARG A 318 37.88 -43.42 -35.31
C ARG A 318 38.83 -43.14 -36.49
N VAL A 319 39.75 -42.18 -36.37
CA VAL A 319 40.74 -41.79 -37.40
C VAL A 319 42.12 -42.23 -36.95
#